data_AF-A0A1R3FYP7-F1
#
_entry.id   AF-A0A1R3FYP7-F1
#
_cell.length_a   1.000
_cell.length_b   1.000
_cell.length_c   1.000
_cell.angle_alpha   90.00
_cell.angle_beta   90.00
_cell.angle_gamma   90.00
#
_symmetry.space_group_name_H-M   'P 1'
#
loop_
_entity.id
_entity.type
_entity.pdbx_description
1 polymer ?
#
loop_
_entity_poly.entity_id
_entity_poly.type
_entity_poly.pdbx_seq_one_letter_code
_entity_poly.pdbx_strand_id
1 'polypeptide(L)'
;MPQFSEARERRNKKTIPIEDYLTTPEGLKYYDVVEGKGPIAEKGSTVQVHFDCIYRNITAVSSRESKLLAGNRIIAQPYEFKVGAAPGKERKRDFVDNPNGLFSAQAAPKPPPAMYSVTEGMRVGGKRTVIVPPEAGYGQKGMNEIPPGSTFELNIELLQVMPPEEK
;
A
#
# COMPACT_ATOMS: atom_id res chain seq x y z
N MET A 1 -42.16 -2.25 -2.01
CA MET A 1 -41.43 -3.47 -1.61
C MET A 1 -39.94 -3.12 -1.62
N PRO A 2 -39.21 -3.16 -0.49
CA PRO A 2 -37.80 -2.77 -0.47
C PRO A 2 -36.92 -3.90 -1.01
N GLN A 3 -36.01 -3.54 -1.92
CA GLN A 3 -35.17 -4.42 -2.72
C GLN A 3 -33.89 -4.78 -1.93
N PHE A 4 -33.93 -5.89 -1.17
CA PHE A 4 -32.80 -6.42 -0.42
C PHE A 4 -31.83 -7.25 -1.29
N SER A 5 -31.30 -6.69 -2.39
CA SER A 5 -30.36 -7.44 -3.26
C SER A 5 -28.93 -6.87 -3.30
N GLU A 6 -28.66 -5.64 -2.84
CA GLU A 6 -27.29 -5.07 -2.93
C GLU A 6 -26.37 -5.37 -1.73
N ALA A 7 -26.88 -5.98 -0.66
CA ALA A 7 -26.08 -6.23 0.55
C ALA A 7 -25.28 -7.55 0.51
N ARG A 8 -25.61 -8.48 -0.41
CA ARG A 8 -25.00 -9.82 -0.42
C ARG A 8 -23.81 -9.97 -1.38
N GLU A 9 -23.56 -8.99 -2.23
CA GLU A 9 -22.44 -8.99 -3.18
C GLU A 9 -21.16 -8.34 -2.62
N ARG A 10 -21.06 -8.13 -1.31
CA ARG A 10 -19.87 -7.51 -0.67
C ARG A 10 -18.81 -8.50 -0.17
N ARG A 11 -18.94 -9.81 -0.43
CA ARG A 11 -18.01 -10.84 0.08
C ARG A 11 -17.60 -11.90 -0.94
N ASN A 12 -17.70 -11.65 -2.23
CA ASN A 12 -16.85 -12.41 -3.14
C ASN A 12 -15.47 -11.74 -3.12
N LYS A 13 -14.57 -12.28 -2.30
CA LYS A 13 -13.12 -12.14 -2.52
C LYS A 13 -12.89 -12.79 -3.88
N LYS A 14 -13.07 -12.03 -4.97
CA LYS A 14 -12.81 -12.50 -6.33
C LYS A 14 -11.39 -13.01 -6.29
N THR A 15 -11.21 -14.33 -6.32
CA THR A 15 -9.92 -14.93 -6.61
C THR A 15 -9.61 -14.48 -8.03
N ILE A 16 -8.83 -13.42 -8.15
CA ILE A 16 -8.44 -12.89 -9.45
C ILE A 16 -7.53 -13.96 -10.06
N PRO A 17 -7.88 -14.54 -11.21
CA PRO A 17 -7.02 -15.53 -11.83
C PRO A 17 -5.70 -14.85 -12.23
N ILE A 18 -4.60 -15.58 -12.10
CA ILE A 18 -3.24 -15.09 -12.39
C ILE A 18 -3.07 -14.58 -13.84
N GLU A 19 -3.98 -14.97 -14.74
CA GLU A 19 -4.02 -14.64 -16.16
C GLU A 19 -4.40 -13.18 -16.42
N ASP A 20 -5.23 -12.59 -15.55
CA ASP A 20 -5.65 -11.19 -15.63
C ASP A 20 -4.59 -10.22 -15.11
N TYR A 21 -3.51 -10.74 -14.50
CA TYR A 21 -2.45 -9.89 -13.96
C TYR A 21 -1.57 -9.34 -15.08
N LEU A 22 -1.42 -8.02 -15.09
CA LEU A 22 -0.46 -7.31 -15.90
C LEU A 22 0.94 -7.45 -15.30
N THR A 23 1.97 -7.41 -16.13
CA THR A 23 3.37 -7.51 -15.69
C THR A 23 4.04 -6.15 -15.81
N THR A 24 4.63 -5.66 -14.72
CA THR A 24 5.43 -4.44 -14.74
C THR A 24 6.77 -4.66 -15.46
N PRO A 25 7.48 -3.61 -15.89
CA PRO A 25 8.84 -3.73 -16.41
C PRO A 25 9.83 -4.41 -15.44
N GLU A 26 9.52 -4.45 -14.13
CA GLU A 26 10.29 -5.15 -13.10
C GLU A 26 9.92 -6.63 -12.95
N GLY A 27 8.99 -7.15 -13.77
CA GLY A 27 8.53 -8.54 -13.72
C GLY A 27 7.48 -8.81 -12.63
N LEU A 28 6.94 -7.76 -11.99
CA LEU A 28 5.92 -7.90 -10.95
C LEU A 28 4.54 -8.00 -11.56
N LYS A 29 3.74 -8.94 -11.05
CA LYS A 29 2.37 -9.14 -11.48
C LYS A 29 1.44 -8.26 -10.66
N TYR A 30 0.64 -7.41 -11.32
CA TYR A 30 -0.36 -6.56 -10.69
C TYR A 30 -1.72 -6.64 -11.38
N TYR A 31 -2.76 -6.34 -10.63
CA TYR A 31 -4.14 -6.25 -11.11
C TYR A 31 -4.80 -5.01 -10.49
N ASP A 32 -5.39 -4.17 -11.34
CA ASP A 32 -6.17 -3.02 -10.89
C ASP A 32 -7.60 -3.47 -10.55
N VAL A 33 -7.85 -3.67 -9.26
CA VAL A 33 -9.19 -3.99 -8.73
C VAL A 33 -10.17 -2.84 -8.98
N VAL A 34 -9.67 -1.61 -8.84
CA VAL A 34 -10.43 -0.40 -9.13
C VAL A 34 -9.50 0.57 -9.85
N GLU A 35 -9.86 0.97 -11.06
CA GLU A 35 -9.18 2.06 -11.74
C GLU A 35 -9.63 3.40 -11.14
N GLY A 36 -8.68 4.16 -10.59
CA GLY A 36 -8.95 5.48 -10.04
C GLY A 36 -9.38 6.49 -11.13
N LYS A 37 -10.04 7.56 -10.70
CA LYS A 37 -10.50 8.65 -11.60
C LYS A 37 -9.69 9.94 -11.45
N GLY A 38 -8.80 10.02 -10.47
CA GLY A 38 -8.00 11.21 -10.24
C GLY A 38 -6.68 11.20 -11.02
N PRO A 39 -5.74 12.09 -10.66
CA PRO A 39 -4.45 12.21 -11.33
C PRO A 39 -3.67 10.88 -11.29
N ILE A 40 -2.85 10.68 -12.32
CA ILE A 40 -1.98 9.53 -12.45
C ILE A 40 -0.70 9.74 -11.64
N ALA A 41 -0.23 8.69 -10.97
CA ALA A 41 1.00 8.66 -10.24
C ALA A 41 2.17 8.46 -11.21
N GLU A 42 2.94 9.52 -11.45
CA GLU A 42 4.10 9.52 -12.33
C GLU A 42 5.39 9.41 -11.52
N LYS A 43 6.45 8.86 -12.12
CA LYS A 43 7.77 8.77 -11.48
C LYS A 43 8.24 10.14 -10.99
N GLY A 44 8.62 10.22 -9.72
CA GLY A 44 9.02 11.48 -9.05
C GLY A 44 7.88 12.20 -8.33
N SER A 45 6.62 11.85 -8.58
CA SER A 45 5.46 12.36 -7.82
C SER A 45 5.52 11.87 -6.38
N THR A 46 5.11 12.73 -5.44
CA THR A 46 4.87 12.32 -4.04
C THR A 46 3.45 11.79 -3.93
N VAL A 47 3.28 10.57 -3.44
CA VAL A 47 1.98 9.91 -3.35
C VAL A 47 1.67 9.50 -1.92
N GLN A 48 0.39 9.54 -1.57
CA GLN A 48 -0.13 9.04 -0.32
C GLN A 48 -0.98 7.80 -0.59
N VAL A 49 -0.62 6.69 0.05
CA VAL A 49 -1.28 5.40 -0.16
C VAL A 49 -1.67 4.75 1.15
N HIS A 50 -2.72 3.94 1.09
CA HIS A 50 -2.85 2.82 2.02
C HIS A 50 -2.32 1.56 1.37
N PHE A 51 -1.57 0.78 2.13
CA PHE A 51 -1.15 -0.55 1.72
C PHE A 51 -1.43 -1.59 2.80
N ASP A 52 -1.68 -2.81 2.34
CA ASP A 52 -1.87 -4.02 3.14
C ASP A 52 -1.06 -5.16 2.50
N CYS A 53 -0.09 -5.71 3.23
CA CYS A 53 0.63 -6.92 2.85
C CYS A 53 -0.09 -8.12 3.45
N ILE A 54 -0.63 -8.96 2.58
CA ILE A 54 -1.39 -10.15 2.94
C ILE A 54 -0.58 -11.39 2.59
N TYR A 55 -0.35 -12.23 3.59
CA TYR A 55 0.30 -13.52 3.43
C TYR A 55 -0.62 -14.62 3.94
N ARG A 56 -0.89 -15.63 3.10
CA ARG A 56 -1.78 -16.76 3.43
C ARG A 56 -3.13 -16.34 4.03
N ASN A 57 -3.76 -15.30 3.46
CA ASN A 57 -5.00 -14.68 3.93
C ASN A 57 -4.93 -13.89 5.25
N ILE A 58 -3.74 -13.66 5.80
CA ILE A 58 -3.53 -12.87 7.01
C ILE A 58 -2.84 -11.56 6.62
N THR A 59 -3.35 -10.43 7.13
CA THR A 59 -2.71 -9.12 6.94
C THR A 59 -1.51 -9.03 7.87
N ALA A 60 -0.31 -9.24 7.33
CA ALA A 60 0.92 -9.26 8.10
C ALA A 60 1.50 -7.86 8.35
N VAL A 61 1.22 -6.91 7.45
CA VAL A 61 1.69 -5.53 7.55
C VAL A 61 0.63 -4.62 6.94
N SER A 62 0.12 -3.64 7.68
CA SER A 62 -0.78 -2.63 7.12
C SER A 62 -0.41 -1.22 7.54
N SER A 63 -0.49 -0.28 6.59
CA SER A 63 -0.46 1.16 6.89
C SER A 63 -1.65 1.64 7.74
N ARG A 64 -2.73 0.86 7.79
CA ARG A 64 -3.97 1.18 8.52
C ARG A 64 -3.94 0.71 9.97
N GLU A 65 -2.95 -0.09 10.35
CA GLU A 65 -2.80 -0.54 11.73
C GLU A 65 -2.56 0.65 12.65
N SER A 66 -3.54 0.83 13.53
CA SER A 66 -3.62 2.02 14.36
C SER A 66 -2.79 1.91 15.61
N LYS A 67 -2.00 2.97 15.81
CA LYS A 67 -1.46 3.37 17.08
C LYS A 67 -2.63 3.53 18.07
N LEU A 68 -2.71 2.68 19.09
CA LEU A 68 -3.66 2.89 20.18
C LEU A 68 -3.24 4.16 20.93
N LEU A 69 -3.82 5.30 20.55
CA LEU A 69 -3.76 6.51 21.36
C LEU A 69 -4.84 6.37 22.45
N ALA A 70 -4.57 6.87 23.66
CA ALA A 70 -5.54 6.88 24.74
C ALA A 70 -6.89 7.43 24.24
N GLY A 71 -7.91 6.56 24.20
CA GLY A 71 -9.25 6.88 23.70
C GLY A 71 -9.53 6.46 22.25
N ASN A 72 -9.58 5.15 21.97
CA ASN A 72 -10.33 4.48 20.88
C ASN A 72 -10.31 5.08 19.45
N ARG A 73 -9.35 5.94 19.08
CA ARG A 73 -9.31 6.57 17.76
C ARG A 73 -8.29 5.86 16.85
N ILE A 74 -8.82 5.04 15.96
CA ILE A 74 -8.09 4.42 14.84
C ILE A 74 -7.86 5.53 13.80
N ILE A 75 -6.67 6.13 13.76
CA ILE A 75 -6.25 6.98 12.64
C ILE A 75 -5.45 6.13 11.67
N ALA A 76 -6.03 5.80 10.51
CA ALA A 76 -5.27 5.22 9.42
C ALA A 76 -4.33 6.30 8.88
N GLN A 77 -3.04 6.21 9.18
CA GLN A 77 -2.07 7.16 8.66
C GLN A 77 -1.69 6.72 7.24
N PRO A 78 -1.96 7.53 6.21
CA PRO A 78 -1.51 7.20 4.87
C PRO A 78 0.02 7.19 4.84
N TYR A 79 0.59 6.27 4.07
CA TYR A 79 2.01 6.23 3.84
C TYR A 79 2.36 7.16 2.67
N GLU A 80 3.20 8.14 2.92
CA GLU A 80 3.68 9.07 1.91
C GLU A 80 5.04 8.63 1.38
N PHE A 81 5.18 8.60 0.06
CA PHE A 81 6.43 8.24 -0.59
C PHE A 81 6.56 8.80 -2.01
N LYS A 82 7.77 8.86 -2.56
CA LYS A 82 8.02 9.25 -3.96
C LYS A 82 8.04 8.05 -4.90
N VAL A 83 7.21 8.09 -5.94
CA VAL A 83 7.11 7.02 -6.94
C VAL A 83 8.43 6.86 -7.68
N GLY A 84 8.92 5.62 -7.76
CA GLY A 84 10.20 5.27 -8.37
C GLY A 84 11.43 5.64 -7.53
N ALA A 85 11.27 6.10 -6.29
CA ALA A 85 12.38 6.30 -5.37
C ALA A 85 12.90 4.97 -4.80
N ALA A 86 14.19 4.93 -4.44
CA ALA A 86 14.76 3.74 -3.83
C ALA A 86 14.25 3.55 -2.39
N PRO A 87 13.87 2.32 -1.99
CA PRO A 87 13.38 2.01 -0.65
C PRO A 87 14.40 2.45 0.41
N GLY A 88 13.95 3.23 1.39
CA GLY A 88 14.78 3.66 2.52
C GLY A 88 15.48 5.02 2.38
N LYS A 89 15.46 5.66 1.20
CA LYS A 89 15.87 7.08 1.06
C LYS A 89 14.83 8.06 1.63
N GLU A 90 13.59 7.60 1.80
CA GLU A 90 12.46 8.41 2.27
C GLU A 90 12.35 8.53 3.79
N ARG A 91 13.26 7.90 4.55
CA ARG A 91 13.38 8.14 6.00
C ARG A 91 13.95 9.54 6.27
N LYS A 92 13.29 10.59 5.80
CA LYS A 92 13.24 11.80 6.62
C LYS A 92 12.14 11.52 7.63
N ARG A 93 12.54 11.40 8.90
CA ARG A 93 11.61 11.56 10.02
C ARG A 93 11.10 12.99 9.91
N ASP A 94 10.07 13.22 9.12
CA ASP A 94 9.25 14.41 9.31
C ASP A 94 8.51 14.15 10.61
N PHE A 95 9.15 14.66 11.67
CA PHE A 95 8.48 15.06 12.89
C PHE A 95 7.25 15.86 12.43
N VAL A 96 6.07 15.22 12.45
CA VAL A 96 4.85 15.99 12.53
C VAL A 96 4.95 16.71 13.87
N ASP A 97 5.30 17.99 13.82
CA ASP A 97 5.26 18.91 14.94
C ASP A 97 3.78 19.13 15.29
N ASN A 98 3.22 18.17 16.02
CA ASN A 98 1.93 18.36 16.68
C ASN A 98 2.25 18.72 18.14
N PRO A 99 1.69 19.81 18.68
CA PRO A 99 2.07 20.40 19.97
C PRO A 99 1.80 19.55 21.23
N ASN A 100 1.50 18.27 21.06
CA ASN A 100 1.19 17.33 22.13
C ASN A 100 2.14 16.13 22.09
N GLY A 101 3.44 16.41 21.97
CA GLY A 101 4.59 15.49 21.76
C GLY A 101 4.69 14.30 22.71
N LEU A 102 3.72 13.39 22.66
CA LEU A 102 3.66 12.18 23.44
C LEU A 102 3.19 11.04 22.54
N PHE A 103 4.04 10.60 21.60
CA PHE A 103 3.79 9.33 20.94
C PHE A 103 5.06 8.59 20.58
N SER A 104 5.47 7.73 21.51
CA SER A 104 6.47 6.66 21.40
C SER A 104 6.53 6.04 20.00
N ALA A 105 7.70 6.20 19.36
CA ALA A 105 8.57 5.17 18.78
C ALA A 105 7.99 3.85 18.22
N GLN A 106 6.78 3.79 17.69
CA GLN A 106 6.42 2.73 16.76
C GLN A 106 6.80 3.20 15.35
N ALA A 107 7.90 2.66 14.82
CA ALA A 107 8.31 2.93 13.46
C ALA A 107 7.15 2.55 12.53
N ALA A 108 6.79 3.44 11.62
CA ALA A 108 5.81 3.14 10.58
C ALA A 108 6.15 1.78 9.93
N PRO A 109 5.15 0.95 9.61
CA PRO A 109 5.38 -0.34 8.98
C PRO A 109 6.28 -0.16 7.77
N LYS A 110 7.35 -0.97 7.68
CA LYS A 110 8.30 -0.85 6.58
C LYS A 110 7.59 -1.22 5.28
N PRO A 111 7.48 -0.31 4.30
CA PRO A 111 6.86 -0.66 3.03
C PRO A 111 7.74 -1.66 2.26
N PRO A 112 7.13 -2.56 1.47
CA PRO A 112 7.88 -3.40 0.56
C PRO A 112 8.44 -2.58 -0.61
N PRO A 113 9.63 -2.91 -1.12
CA PRO A 113 10.29 -2.14 -2.18
C PRO A 113 9.51 -2.16 -3.50
N ALA A 114 8.78 -3.24 -3.80
CA ALA A 114 7.85 -3.31 -4.93
C ALA A 114 6.86 -2.14 -4.97
N MET A 115 6.43 -1.64 -3.80
CA MET A 115 5.44 -0.57 -3.70
C MET A 115 5.89 0.69 -4.45
N TYR A 116 7.19 0.99 -4.48
CA TYR A 116 7.72 2.20 -5.10
C TYR A 116 7.57 2.20 -6.63
N SER A 117 7.66 1.03 -7.25
CA SER A 117 7.60 0.87 -8.70
C SER A 117 6.17 0.58 -9.17
N VAL A 118 5.41 -0.24 -8.44
CA VAL A 118 4.07 -0.69 -8.87
C VAL A 118 2.99 0.37 -8.72
N THR A 119 3.24 1.45 -7.97
CA THR A 119 2.34 2.62 -7.96
C THR A 119 2.47 3.49 -9.19
N GLU A 120 3.54 3.33 -9.97
CA GLU A 120 3.66 4.02 -11.25
C GLU A 120 2.47 3.67 -12.16
N GLY A 121 1.84 4.70 -12.72
CA GLY A 121 0.67 4.56 -13.57
C GLY A 121 -0.66 4.34 -12.83
N MET A 122 -0.68 4.22 -11.49
CA MET A 122 -1.94 4.18 -10.74
C MET A 122 -2.64 5.54 -10.75
N ARG A 123 -3.97 5.55 -10.75
CA ARG A 123 -4.77 6.78 -10.62
C ARG A 123 -5.30 6.94 -9.21
N VAL A 124 -5.39 8.18 -8.72
CA VAL A 124 -5.98 8.49 -7.41
C VAL A 124 -7.41 7.93 -7.30
N GLY A 125 -7.68 7.30 -6.15
CA GLY A 125 -8.88 6.52 -5.86
C GLY A 125 -8.82 5.08 -6.34
N GLY A 126 -7.73 4.69 -7.02
CA GLY A 126 -7.53 3.35 -7.54
C GLY A 126 -7.04 2.36 -6.48
N LYS A 127 -7.38 1.09 -6.69
CA LYS A 127 -6.96 -0.04 -5.86
C LYS A 127 -6.26 -1.07 -6.74
N ARG A 128 -5.03 -1.43 -6.37
CA ARG A 128 -4.19 -2.37 -7.09
C ARG A 128 -3.74 -3.48 -6.16
N THR A 129 -3.84 -4.72 -6.62
CA THR A 129 -3.29 -5.89 -5.95
C THR A 129 -2.08 -6.38 -6.72
N VAL A 130 -0.98 -6.60 -6.03
CA VAL A 130 0.31 -6.99 -6.62
C VAL A 130 0.78 -8.27 -5.96
N ILE A 131 1.26 -9.24 -6.74
CA ILE A 131 1.95 -10.40 -6.22
C ILE A 131 3.42 -10.04 -6.09
N VAL A 132 3.89 -9.94 -4.85
CA VAL A 132 5.24 -9.49 -4.52
C VAL A 132 6.11 -10.69 -4.17
N PRO A 133 7.06 -11.07 -5.05
CA PRO A 133 8.05 -12.09 -4.73
C PRO A 133 9.01 -11.58 -3.63
N PRO A 134 9.71 -12.47 -2.92
CA PRO A 134 10.59 -12.07 -1.83
C PRO A 134 11.68 -11.08 -2.26
N GLU A 135 12.21 -11.19 -3.48
CA GLU A 135 13.23 -10.31 -4.04
C GLU A 135 12.79 -8.84 -4.13
N ALA A 136 11.52 -8.59 -4.48
CA ALA A 136 10.90 -7.26 -4.53
C ALA A 136 10.11 -6.93 -3.26
N GLY A 137 10.20 -7.78 -2.24
CA GLY A 137 9.48 -7.66 -0.98
C GLY A 137 10.44 -7.56 0.22
N TYR A 138 10.26 -8.44 1.19
CA TYR A 138 11.05 -8.46 2.43
C TYR A 138 12.27 -9.40 2.39
N GLY A 139 12.53 -10.03 1.24
CA GLY A 139 13.70 -10.87 1.00
C GLY A 139 13.86 -12.02 2.00
N GLN A 140 15.11 -12.37 2.28
CA GLN A 140 15.47 -13.40 3.27
C GLN A 140 15.34 -12.93 4.72
N LYS A 141 14.91 -11.68 4.95
CA LYS A 141 14.67 -11.17 6.32
C LYS A 141 13.26 -11.46 6.80
N GLY A 142 12.28 -11.55 5.88
CA GLY A 142 10.87 -11.62 6.24
C GLY A 142 10.39 -10.33 6.94
N MET A 143 9.12 -10.31 7.33
CA MET A 143 8.52 -9.19 8.06
C MET A 143 7.24 -9.63 8.77
N ASN A 144 7.17 -9.45 10.09
CA ASN A 144 6.04 -9.92 10.91
C ASN A 144 5.69 -11.40 10.58
N GLU A 145 4.48 -11.65 10.09
CA GLU A 145 3.98 -12.97 9.72
C GLU A 145 4.43 -13.45 8.32
N ILE A 146 5.15 -12.62 7.57
CA ILE A 146 5.74 -12.98 6.26
C ILE A 146 7.09 -13.67 6.50
N PRO A 147 7.22 -14.98 6.22
CA PRO A 147 8.47 -15.69 6.40
C PRO A 147 9.56 -15.19 5.45
N PRO A 148 10.84 -15.45 5.77
CA PRO A 148 11.93 -15.19 4.84
C PRO A 148 11.73 -15.97 3.53
N GLY A 149 12.00 -15.32 2.39
CA GLY A 149 11.89 -15.95 1.07
C GLY A 149 10.45 -16.23 0.62
N SER A 150 9.43 -15.68 1.28
CA SER A 150 8.03 -15.89 0.91
C SER A 150 7.50 -14.83 -0.06
N THR A 151 6.63 -15.28 -0.97
CA THR A 151 5.80 -14.40 -1.82
C THR A 151 4.52 -14.03 -1.07
N PHE A 152 4.05 -12.80 -1.23
CA PHE A 152 2.83 -12.30 -0.59
C PHE A 152 2.04 -11.39 -1.54
N GLU A 153 0.81 -11.09 -1.18
CA GLU A 153 -0.06 -10.17 -1.93
C GLU A 153 0.03 -8.77 -1.30
N LEU A 154 0.28 -7.76 -2.11
CA LEU A 154 0.33 -6.37 -1.71
C LEU A 154 -0.89 -5.66 -2.29
N ASN A 155 -1.81 -5.23 -1.43
CA ASN A 155 -2.90 -4.37 -1.81
C ASN A 155 -2.50 -2.92 -1.58
N ILE A 156 -2.74 -2.08 -2.58
CA ILE A 156 -2.41 -0.66 -2.57
C ILE A 156 -3.67 0.12 -2.94
N GLU A 157 -3.94 1.18 -2.20
CA GLU A 157 -5.00 2.14 -2.45
C GLU A 157 -4.37 3.51 -2.52
N LEU A 158 -4.43 4.14 -3.70
CA LEU A 158 -3.86 5.44 -3.93
C LEU A 158 -4.86 6.52 -3.50
N LEU A 159 -4.50 7.31 -2.48
CA LEU A 159 -5.38 8.33 -1.91
C LEU A 159 -5.13 9.70 -2.52
N GLN A 160 -3.87 10.04 -2.75
CA GLN A 160 -3.48 11.34 -3.27
C GLN A 160 -2.18 11.23 -4.07
N VAL A 161 -2.08 12.06 -5.10
CA VAL A 161 -0.85 12.30 -5.86
C VAL A 161 -0.58 13.79 -5.83
N MET A 162 0.65 14.14 -5.49
CA MET A 162 1.22 15.46 -5.64
C MET A 162 2.22 15.39 -6.81
N PRO A 163 2.02 16.19 -7.87
CA PRO A 163 2.94 16.20 -9.00
C PRO A 163 4.35 16.58 -8.53
N PRO A 164 5.40 16.10 -9.22
CA PRO A 164 6.77 16.48 -8.89
C PRO A 164 6.92 18.00 -9.00
N GLU A 165 7.55 18.63 -8.00
CA GLU A 165 8.03 20.01 -8.15
C GLU A 165 9.11 20.00 -9.24
N GLU A 166 8.72 20.33 -10.47
CA GLU A 166 9.63 20.60 -11.57
C GLU A 166 10.46 21.83 -11.19
N LYS A 167 11.78 21.65 -11.08
CA LYS A 167 12.73 22.73 -10.78
C LYS A 167 13.72 22.86 -11.93
#